data_AF-A0A0N9ZP84-F1
#
_entry.id   AF-A0A0N9ZP84-F1
#
_cell.length_a   1.000
_cell.length_b   1.000
_cell.length_c   1.000
_cell.angle_alpha   90.00
_cell.angle_beta   90.00
_cell.angle_gamma   90.00
#
_symmetry.space_group_name_H-M   'P 1'
#
loop_
_entity.id
_entity.type
_entity.pdbx_description
1 polymer ?
#
loop_
_entity_poly.entity_id
_entity_poly.type
_entity_poly.pdbx_seq_one_letter_code
_entity_poly.pdbx_strand_id
1 'polypeptide(L)'
;MGDLTKVVIDFEQSHLLFPRLVATVLGLLLLTILLRDRKRILNAGQTWRITLNRMDKPRFFGAIALTLMYFSCMVPVGNVWPNTGMGFLLCSVPFVFCVGALFMHDRPKRALGVLALIAIVGPTCVWWLFTNPFYLTLP
;
A
#
# COMPACT_ATOMS: atom_id res chain seq x y z
N MET A 1 14.99 36.47 31.95
CA MET A 1 13.75 35.93 31.34
C MET A 1 13.77 35.90 29.80
N GLY A 2 14.87 36.27 29.13
CA GLY A 2 14.93 36.32 27.65
C GLY A 2 15.42 35.04 26.94
N ASP A 3 15.87 34.02 27.68
CA ASP A 3 16.42 32.77 27.08
C ASP A 3 15.38 31.63 26.97
N LEU A 4 14.24 31.71 27.67
CA LEU A 4 13.21 30.67 27.65
C LEU A 4 12.47 30.56 26.30
N THR A 5 12.52 31.62 25.48
CA THR A 5 11.93 31.66 24.13
C THR A 5 12.96 31.53 23.02
N LYS A 6 14.24 31.34 23.37
CA LYS A 6 15.33 31.24 22.40
C LYS A 6 15.51 29.78 21.97
N VAL A 7 14.66 29.36 21.04
CA VAL A 7 14.70 28.01 20.47
C VAL A 7 15.79 27.95 19.41
N VAL A 8 17.00 27.54 19.82
CA VAL A 8 18.11 27.26 18.89
C VAL A 8 17.93 25.83 18.39
N ILE A 9 17.43 25.70 17.16
CA ILE A 9 17.31 24.41 16.48
C ILE A 9 18.61 24.15 15.73
N ASP A 10 19.23 23.01 16.01
CA ASP A 10 20.32 22.48 15.20
C ASP A 10 19.78 22.13 13.81
N PHE A 11 20.30 22.80 12.76
CA PHE A 11 19.80 22.65 11.39
C PHE A 11 19.90 21.21 10.91
N GLU A 12 20.90 20.45 11.36
CA GLU A 12 21.04 19.04 10.98
C GLU A 12 19.88 18.18 11.50
N GLN A 13 19.29 18.49 12.65
CA GLN A 13 18.18 17.71 13.22
C GLN A 13 16.78 18.26 12.89
N SER A 14 16.71 19.43 12.27
CA SER A 14 15.45 20.13 11.98
C SER A 14 14.44 19.27 11.20
N HIS A 15 14.91 18.43 10.28
CA HIS A 15 14.08 17.54 9.47
C HIS A 15 13.40 16.42 10.29
N LEU A 16 13.92 16.08 11.47
CA LEU A 16 13.34 15.08 12.36
C LEU A 16 12.36 15.68 13.37
N LEU A 17 12.37 17.02 13.55
CA LEU A 17 11.49 17.67 14.51
C LEU A 17 10.02 17.45 14.17
N PHE A 18 9.63 17.64 12.91
CA PHE A 18 8.26 17.44 12.49
C PHE A 18 7.79 15.98 12.64
N PRO A 19 8.51 14.97 12.10
CA PRO A 19 8.18 13.56 12.35
C PRO A 19 8.07 13.20 13.83
N ARG A 20 8.99 13.73 14.66
CA ARG A 20 9.02 13.43 16.10
C ARG A 20 7.82 14.04 16.82
N LEU A 21 7.43 15.28 16.50
CA LEU A 21 6.23 15.92 17.05
C LEU A 21 4.94 15.20 16.64
N VAL A 22 4.83 14.82 15.37
CA VAL A 22 3.66 14.05 14.91
C VAL A 22 3.60 12.69 15.62
N ALA A 23 4.74 12.00 15.72
CA ALA A 23 4.81 10.71 16.42
C ALA A 23 4.45 10.82 17.91
N THR A 24 4.88 11.88 18.61
CA THR A 24 4.51 12.07 20.02
C THR A 24 3.03 12.37 20.19
N VAL A 25 2.45 13.22 19.34
CA VAL A 25 1.01 13.50 19.35
C VAL A 25 0.20 12.24 19.06
N LEU A 26 0.56 11.47 18.03
CA LEU A 26 -0.09 10.20 17.70
C LEU A 26 0.06 9.19 18.85
N GLY A 27 1.22 9.13 19.49
CA GLY A 27 1.48 8.27 20.65
C GLY A 27 0.59 8.62 21.85
N LEU A 28 0.44 9.91 22.17
CA LEU A 28 -0.45 10.37 23.24
C LEU A 28 -1.92 10.08 22.92
N LEU A 29 -2.32 10.27 21.66
CA LEU A 29 -3.68 9.96 21.21
C LEU A 29 -3.96 8.46 21.32
N LEU A 30 -3.02 7.61 20.87
CA LEU A 30 -3.10 6.17 21.03
C LEU A 30 -3.22 5.78 22.51
N LEU A 31 -2.39 6.34 23.39
CA LEU A 31 -2.44 6.09 24.82
C LEU A 31 -3.79 6.49 25.42
N THR A 32 -4.31 7.64 25.01
CA THR A 32 -5.63 8.12 25.45
C THR A 32 -6.75 7.17 25.03
N ILE A 33 -6.72 6.67 23.79
CA ILE A 33 -7.67 5.67 23.28
C ILE A 33 -7.55 4.36 24.07
N LEU A 34 -6.32 3.88 24.30
CA LEU A 34 -6.08 2.66 25.07
C LEU A 34 -6.65 2.77 26.49
N LEU A 35 -6.45 3.90 27.17
CA LEU A 35 -6.96 4.11 28.53
C LEU A 35 -8.49 4.23 28.56
N ARG A 36 -9.08 4.97 27.62
CA ARG A 36 -10.53 5.23 27.52
C ARG A 36 -11.30 3.97 27.16
N ASP A 37 -10.85 3.25 26.14
CA ASP A 37 -11.58 2.13 25.53
C ASP A 37 -11.01 0.76 25.93
N ARG A 38 -10.21 0.69 27.00
CA ARG A 38 -9.53 -0.55 27.46
C ARG A 38 -10.43 -1.78 27.52
N LYS A 39 -11.65 -1.63 28.04
CA LYS A 39 -12.60 -2.75 28.18
C LYS A 39 -13.10 -3.25 26.82
N ARG A 40 -13.35 -2.33 25.89
CA ARG A 40 -13.78 -2.66 24.52
C ARG A 40 -12.66 -3.36 23.75
N ILE A 41 -11.42 -2.92 23.93
CA ILE A 41 -10.24 -3.50 23.30
C ILE A 41 -9.98 -4.92 23.85
N LEU A 42 -10.04 -5.11 25.16
CA LEU A 42 -9.88 -6.44 25.78
C LEU A 42 -10.98 -7.42 25.35
N ASN A 43 -12.22 -6.94 25.23
CA ASN A 43 -13.35 -7.75 24.78
C ASN A 43 -13.38 -7.95 23.24
N ALA A 44 -12.53 -7.26 22.49
CA ALA A 44 -12.47 -7.41 21.03
C ALA A 44 -11.98 -8.80 20.61
N GLY A 45 -11.31 -9.55 21.49
CA GLY A 45 -10.76 -10.88 21.18
C GLY A 45 -11.78 -11.86 20.61
N GLN A 46 -13.01 -11.88 21.12
CA GLN A 46 -14.08 -12.72 20.58
C GLN A 46 -14.50 -12.29 19.18
N THR A 47 -14.56 -10.97 18.94
CA THR A 47 -14.87 -10.40 17.62
C THR A 47 -13.77 -10.76 16.62
N TRP A 48 -12.50 -10.60 17.00
CA TRP A 48 -11.34 -11.00 16.19
C TRP A 48 -11.36 -12.49 15.85
N ARG A 49 -11.68 -13.35 16.83
CA ARG A 49 -11.77 -14.80 16.59
C ARG A 49 -12.88 -15.16 15.60
N ILE A 50 -14.05 -14.53 15.72
CA ILE A 50 -15.16 -14.72 14.77
C ILE A 50 -14.75 -14.24 13.37
N THR A 51 -14.16 -13.06 13.26
CA THR A 51 -13.70 -12.50 11.99
C THR A 51 -12.65 -13.39 11.33
N LEU A 52 -11.61 -13.82 12.06
CA LEU A 52 -10.56 -14.69 11.54
C LEU A 52 -11.06 -16.06 11.10
N ASN A 53 -12.11 -16.58 11.75
CA ASN A 53 -12.75 -17.83 11.36
C ASN A 53 -13.63 -17.69 10.11
N ARG A 54 -14.28 -16.53 9.92
CA ARG A 54 -15.14 -16.25 8.76
C ARG A 54 -14.38 -15.66 7.57
N MET A 55 -13.12 -15.29 7.76
CA MET A 55 -12.31 -14.66 6.72
C MET A 55 -11.91 -15.66 5.65
N ASP A 56 -11.99 -15.23 4.38
CA ASP A 56 -11.39 -15.93 3.23
C ASP A 56 -9.85 -15.82 3.30
N LYS A 57 -9.25 -16.64 4.17
CA LYS A 57 -7.79 -16.73 4.35
C LYS A 57 -7.00 -16.79 3.03
N PRO A 58 -7.35 -17.64 2.04
CA PRO A 58 -6.57 -17.73 0.82
C PRO A 58 -6.58 -16.43 0.01
N ARG A 59 -7.71 -15.71 -0.02
CA ARG A 59 -7.81 -14.42 -0.73
C ARG A 59 -7.12 -13.31 0.02
N PHE A 60 -7.27 -13.28 1.34
CA PHE A 60 -6.61 -12.29 2.18
C PHE A 60 -5.08 -12.40 2.10
N PHE A 61 -4.53 -13.58 2.41
CA PHE A 61 -3.09 -13.80 2.36
C PHE A 61 -2.56 -13.78 0.92
N GLY A 62 -3.34 -14.26 -0.05
CA GLY A 62 -2.99 -14.15 -1.46
C GLY A 62 -2.87 -12.71 -1.93
N ALA A 63 -3.78 -11.82 -1.51
CA ALA A 63 -3.72 -10.40 -1.85
C ALA A 63 -2.50 -9.72 -1.23
N ILE A 64 -2.20 -10.02 0.04
CA ILE A 64 -0.98 -9.53 0.72
C ILE A 64 0.27 -10.00 -0.04
N ALA A 65 0.37 -11.30 -0.33
CA ALA A 65 1.51 -11.87 -1.02
C ALA A 65 1.70 -11.27 -2.42
N LEU A 66 0.62 -11.16 -3.22
CA LEU A 66 0.65 -10.54 -4.54
C LEU A 66 1.06 -9.08 -4.48
N THR A 67 0.58 -8.33 -3.48
CA THR A 67 0.92 -6.91 -3.30
C THR A 67 2.40 -6.73 -2.96
N LEU A 68 2.91 -7.52 -2.00
CA LEU A 68 4.33 -7.50 -1.64
C LEU A 68 5.20 -7.90 -2.83
N MET A 69 4.80 -8.94 -3.56
CA MET A 69 5.51 -9.39 -4.76
C MET A 69 5.52 -8.32 -5.85
N TYR A 70 4.39 -7.65 -6.10
CA TYR A 70 4.29 -6.56 -7.07
C TYR A 70 5.30 -5.44 -6.78
N PHE A 71 5.31 -4.91 -5.55
CA PHE A 71 6.25 -3.86 -5.17
C PHE A 71 7.70 -4.34 -5.18
N SER A 72 7.96 -5.58 -4.76
CA SER A 72 9.31 -6.14 -4.73
C SER A 72 9.86 -6.36 -6.14
N CYS A 73 9.02 -6.72 -7.12
CA CYS A 73 9.42 -6.90 -8.51
C CYS A 73 9.58 -5.57 -9.26
N MET A 74 8.89 -4.51 -8.84
CA MET A 74 8.92 -3.22 -9.52
C MET A 74 10.34 -2.62 -9.55
N VAL A 75 11.10 -2.73 -8.46
CA VAL A 75 12.49 -2.23 -8.37
C VAL A 75 13.45 -2.93 -9.34
N PRO A 76 13.61 -4.26 -9.33
CA PRO A 76 14.55 -4.92 -10.25
C PRO A 76 14.14 -4.78 -11.71
N VAL A 77 12.84 -4.80 -12.03
CA VAL A 77 12.38 -4.60 -13.43
C VAL A 77 12.59 -3.16 -13.88
N GLY A 78 12.32 -2.18 -13.00
CA GLY A 78 12.62 -0.77 -13.24
C GLY A 78 14.11 -0.51 -13.49
N ASN A 79 14.99 -1.22 -12.77
CA ASN A 79 16.44 -1.13 -12.98
C ASN A 79 16.90 -1.66 -14.35
N VAL A 80 16.18 -2.59 -14.97
CA VAL A 80 16.49 -3.08 -16.33
C VAL A 80 16.08 -2.06 -17.39
N TRP A 81 14.97 -1.35 -17.19
CA TRP A 81 14.47 -0.31 -18.11
C TRP A 81 14.32 1.05 -17.42
N PRO A 82 15.45 1.70 -17.05
CA PRO A 82 15.42 2.93 -16.27
C PRO A 82 14.69 4.06 -17.01
N ASN A 83 13.91 4.86 -16.28
CA ASN A 83 13.21 6.06 -16.76
C ASN A 83 12.22 5.86 -17.92
N THR A 84 11.80 4.63 -18.19
CA THR A 84 10.81 4.34 -19.25
C THR A 84 9.40 4.08 -18.71
N GLY A 85 9.24 3.87 -17.40
CA GLY A 85 7.97 3.42 -16.80
C GLY A 85 7.57 1.99 -17.19
N MET A 86 8.42 1.24 -17.89
CA MET A 86 8.17 -0.15 -18.27
C MET A 86 8.13 -1.08 -17.06
N GLY A 87 8.85 -0.75 -15.98
CA GLY A 87 8.80 -1.45 -14.69
C GLY A 87 7.37 -1.53 -14.15
N PHE A 88 6.71 -0.38 -14.07
CA PHE A 88 5.28 -0.29 -13.75
C PHE A 88 4.41 -1.17 -14.67
N LEU A 89 4.50 -1.03 -16.00
CA LEU A 89 3.61 -1.73 -16.93
C LEU A 89 3.77 -3.25 -16.86
N LEU A 90 5.01 -3.74 -16.91
CA LEU A 90 5.31 -5.17 -16.92
C LEU A 90 4.98 -5.84 -15.58
N CYS A 91 5.08 -5.14 -14.45
CA CYS A 91 4.69 -5.67 -13.15
C CYS A 91 3.18 -5.57 -12.90
N SER A 92 2.51 -4.53 -13.42
CA SER A 92 1.08 -4.30 -13.17
C SER A 92 0.17 -5.23 -13.97
N VAL A 93 0.51 -5.59 -15.21
CA VAL A 93 -0.26 -6.56 -16.01
C VAL A 93 -0.44 -7.91 -15.29
N PRO A 94 0.62 -8.63 -14.87
CA PRO A 94 0.47 -9.89 -14.15
C PRO A 94 -0.16 -9.69 -12.76
N PHE A 95 0.11 -8.56 -12.10
CA PHE A 95 -0.51 -8.26 -10.81
C PHE A 95 -2.03 -8.11 -10.93
N VAL A 96 -2.54 -7.29 -11.85
CA VAL A 96 -3.98 -7.08 -12.05
C VAL A 96 -4.67 -8.39 -12.46
N PHE A 97 -4.02 -9.19 -13.32
CA PHE A 97 -4.54 -10.50 -13.69
C PHE A 97 -4.62 -11.45 -12.49
N CYS A 98 -3.54 -11.60 -11.74
CA CYS A 98 -3.47 -12.51 -10.59
C CYS A 98 -4.43 -12.10 -9.47
N VAL A 99 -4.51 -10.79 -9.16
CA VAL A 99 -5.44 -10.27 -8.15
C VAL A 99 -6.89 -10.46 -8.61
N GLY A 100 -7.20 -10.13 -9.86
CA GLY A 100 -8.54 -10.37 -10.41
C GLY A 100 -8.93 -11.85 -10.35
N ALA A 101 -8.01 -12.75 -10.71
CA ALA A 101 -8.24 -14.19 -10.67
C ALA A 101 -8.35 -14.76 -9.24
N LEU A 102 -7.70 -14.12 -8.28
CA LEU A 102 -7.79 -14.46 -6.85
C LEU A 102 -9.18 -14.13 -6.30
N PHE A 103 -9.75 -12.99 -6.69
CA PHE A 103 -11.08 -12.55 -6.24
C PHE A 103 -12.23 -13.14 -7.05
N MET A 104 -11.99 -13.64 -8.26
CA MET A 104 -13.00 -14.36 -9.04
C MET A 104 -13.39 -15.66 -8.34
N HIS A 105 -14.69 -15.81 -8.01
CA HIS A 105 -15.20 -17.00 -7.34
C HIS A 105 -15.34 -18.17 -8.32
N ASP A 106 -16.03 -17.94 -9.44
CA ASP A 106 -16.08 -18.85 -10.57
C ASP A 106 -15.06 -18.45 -11.64
N ARG A 107 -14.39 -19.44 -12.23
CA ARG A 107 -13.34 -19.22 -13.24
C ARG A 107 -13.74 -19.72 -14.64
N PRO A 108 -14.86 -19.27 -15.23
CA PRO A 108 -15.19 -19.66 -16.58
C PRO A 108 -14.16 -19.06 -17.55
N LYS A 109 -13.76 -19.84 -18.56
CA LYS A 109 -12.73 -19.45 -19.54
C LYS A 109 -13.01 -18.10 -20.19
N ARG A 110 -14.30 -17.77 -20.43
CA ARG A 110 -14.73 -16.48 -20.97
C ARG A 110 -14.42 -15.31 -20.04
N ALA A 111 -14.69 -15.44 -18.73
CA ALA A 111 -14.39 -14.37 -17.77
C ALA A 111 -12.88 -14.20 -17.58
N LEU A 112 -12.12 -15.30 -17.57
CA LEU A 112 -10.64 -15.23 -17.55
C LEU A 112 -10.09 -14.49 -18.78
N GLY A 113 -10.66 -14.72 -19.96
CA GLY A 113 -10.28 -14.00 -21.18
C GLY A 113 -10.55 -12.50 -21.09
N VAL A 114 -11.73 -12.11 -20.58
CA VAL A 114 -12.07 -10.70 -20.34
C VAL A 114 -11.15 -10.07 -19.30
N LEU A 115 -10.84 -10.79 -18.22
CA LEU A 115 -9.91 -10.33 -17.19
C LEU A 115 -8.50 -10.13 -17.75
N ALA A 116 -8.00 -11.05 -18.59
CA ALA A 116 -6.71 -10.90 -19.25
C ALA A 116 -6.66 -9.66 -20.13
N LEU A 117 -7.75 -9.39 -20.87
CA LEU A 117 -7.85 -8.18 -21.68
C LEU A 117 -7.84 -6.92 -20.82
N ILE A 118 -8.60 -6.87 -19.73
CA ILE A 118 -8.62 -5.74 -18.79
C ILE A 118 -7.25 -5.55 -18.13
N ALA A 119 -6.59 -6.64 -17.75
CA ALA A 119 -5.27 -6.62 -17.13
C ALA A 119 -4.17 -6.09 -18.07
N ILE A 120 -4.36 -6.16 -19.39
CA ILE A 120 -3.47 -5.54 -20.37
C ILE A 120 -3.88 -4.09 -20.62
N VAL A 121 -5.14 -3.86 -20.97
CA VAL A 121 -5.65 -2.54 -21.39
C VAL A 121 -5.56 -1.53 -20.24
N GLY A 122 -6.00 -1.89 -19.04
CA GLY A 122 -6.05 -0.98 -17.89
C GLY A 122 -4.68 -0.39 -17.56
N PRO A 123 -3.66 -1.21 -17.25
CA PRO A 123 -2.32 -0.71 -16.97
C PRO A 123 -1.66 0.00 -18.16
N THR A 124 -1.91 -0.44 -19.38
CA THR A 124 -1.39 0.24 -20.58
C THR A 124 -1.96 1.65 -20.72
N CYS A 125 -3.26 1.84 -20.48
CA CYS A 125 -3.88 3.18 -20.47
C CYS A 125 -3.30 4.07 -19.37
N VAL A 126 -3.11 3.53 -18.16
CA VAL A 126 -2.53 4.27 -17.03
C VAL A 126 -1.08 4.66 -17.31
N TRP A 127 -0.27 3.73 -17.83
CA TRP A 127 1.10 4.01 -18.25
C TRP A 127 1.14 5.08 -19.32
N TRP A 128 0.32 4.97 -20.37
CA TRP A 128 0.23 5.97 -21.43
C TRP A 128 -0.12 7.36 -20.89
N LEU A 129 -1.09 7.43 -19.96
CA LEU A 129 -1.54 8.66 -19.32
C LEU A 129 -0.42 9.31 -18.49
N PHE A 130 0.36 8.51 -17.74
CA PHE A 130 1.45 9.04 -16.94
C PHE A 130 2.65 9.46 -17.77
N THR A 131 3.01 8.70 -18.80
CA THR A 131 4.17 8.99 -19.64
C THR A 131 3.93 10.18 -20.57
N ASN A 132 2.75 10.28 -21.19
CA ASN A 132 2.51 11.27 -22.25
C ASN A 132 1.89 12.57 -21.71
N PRO A 133 0.64 12.59 -21.18
CA PRO A 133 0.06 13.79 -20.60
C PRO A 133 0.82 14.38 -19.42
N PHE A 134 1.29 13.52 -18.51
CA PHE A 134 1.87 13.98 -17.23
C PHE A 134 3.39 14.02 -17.22
N TYR A 135 4.08 13.47 -18.22
CA TYR A 135 5.54 13.38 -18.27
C TYR A 135 6.17 12.80 -16.98
N LEU A 136 5.43 11.91 -16.30
CA LEU A 136 5.87 11.26 -15.08
C LEU A 136 6.44 9.88 -15.42
N THR A 137 7.76 9.73 -15.22
CA THR A 137 8.41 8.42 -15.27
C THR A 137 8.21 7.73 -13.91
N LEU A 138 7.29 6.78 -13.87
CA LEU A 138 7.18 5.86 -12.74
C LEU A 138 8.38 4.90 -12.73
N PRO A 139 8.79 4.40 -11.55
CA PRO A 139 9.83 3.39 -11.45
C PRO A 139 9.49 2.09 -12.21
#